data_AF-A0A7X5Q8B2-F1
#
_entry.id   AF-A0A7X5Q8B2-F1
#
_cell.length_a   1.000
_cell.length_b   1.000
_cell.length_c   1.000
_cell.angle_alpha   90.00
_cell.angle_beta   90.00
_cell.angle_gamma   90.00
#
_symmetry.space_group_name_H-M   'P 1'
#
loop_
_entity.id
_entity.type
_entity.pdbx_description
1 polymer ?
#
loop_
_entity_poly.entity_id
_entity_poly.type
_entity_poly.pdbx_seq_one_letter_code
_entity_poly.pdbx_strand_id
1 'polypeptide(L)'
;MFEKFALFQSHIDLAHNHWKTLVKTGDTVIDATCGNGHDTLVLATLALSATSGTLYALDVQSAAIDSSKQHLQENLPQDVFNRIHFVERCHSQFPPEISHHSVMLIAYNLGYLPGGDKTETTTAETTIASLQKAQQLIKDGGVICITCYPGHAAGKEEEKRVLAFMKTLEPKQWSCSHHCWTNRNNAPSLVLVQKNIPTAFR
;
A
#
# COMPACT_ATOMS: atom_id res chain seq x y z
N MET A 1 -1.01 1.77 37.56
CA MET A 1 -0.19 1.31 36.43
C MET A 1 -0.52 2.25 35.29
N PHE A 2 0.33 3.24 34.99
CA PHE A 2 0.09 4.10 33.84
C PHE A 2 0.27 3.24 32.59
N GLU A 3 -0.76 3.11 31.77
CA GLU A 3 -0.58 2.59 30.42
C GLU A 3 0.55 3.39 29.78
N LYS A 4 1.59 2.69 29.30
CA LYS A 4 2.62 3.33 28.49
C LYS A 4 1.90 3.90 27.27
N PHE A 5 1.67 5.21 27.28
CA PHE A 5 1.21 5.91 26.11
C PHE A 5 2.32 5.78 25.06
N ALA A 6 2.17 4.84 24.13
CA ALA A 6 3.10 4.62 23.04
C ALA A 6 2.89 5.72 21.99
N LEU A 7 3.26 6.96 22.34
CA LEU A 7 3.11 8.15 21.49
C LEU A 7 3.74 7.95 20.11
N PHE A 8 4.85 7.21 20.08
CA PHE A 8 5.65 6.98 18.89
C PHE A 8 5.55 5.52 18.48
N GLN A 9 5.03 5.31 17.27
CA GLN A 9 4.98 4.00 16.63
C GLN A 9 5.83 4.00 15.36
N SER A 10 6.11 2.82 14.81
CA SER A 10 6.79 2.73 13.52
C SER A 10 5.92 3.27 12.40
N HIS A 11 6.51 3.55 11.24
CA HIS A 11 5.77 3.94 10.04
C HIS A 11 4.81 2.83 9.57
N ILE A 12 5.18 1.56 9.80
CA ILE A 12 4.33 0.38 9.53
C ILE A 12 3.13 0.37 10.46
N ASP A 13 3.35 0.52 11.77
CA ASP A 13 2.26 0.55 12.75
C ASP A 13 1.30 1.72 12.47
N LEU A 14 1.84 2.89 12.11
CA LEU A 14 1.05 4.05 11.73
C LEU A 14 0.20 3.75 10.48
N ALA A 15 0.79 3.16 9.45
CA ALA A 15 0.07 2.74 8.24
C ALA A 15 -1.06 1.75 8.59
N HIS A 16 -0.75 0.67 9.32
CA HIS A 16 -1.72 -0.34 9.72
C HIS A 16 -2.86 0.23 10.57
N ASN A 17 -2.59 1.21 11.44
CA ASN A 17 -3.63 1.89 12.19
C ASN A 17 -4.55 2.73 11.30
N HIS A 18 -4.00 3.45 10.32
CA HIS A 18 -4.83 4.12 9.32
C HIS A 18 -5.69 3.11 8.54
N TRP A 19 -5.11 1.97 8.14
CA TRP A 19 -5.84 0.93 7.41
C TRP A 19 -6.99 0.36 8.22
N LYS A 20 -6.77 0.06 9.51
CA LYS A 20 -7.82 -0.41 10.44
C LYS A 20 -8.99 0.56 10.58
N THR A 21 -8.74 1.87 10.48
CA THR A 21 -9.80 2.88 10.55
C THR A 21 -10.54 3.08 9.23
N LEU A 22 -9.87 2.77 8.11
CA LEU A 22 -10.36 3.04 6.76
C LEU A 22 -11.09 1.85 6.14
N VAL A 23 -10.44 0.68 6.15
CA VAL A 23 -10.84 -0.52 5.43
C VAL A 23 -11.93 -1.24 6.20
N LYS A 24 -12.97 -1.67 5.49
CA LYS A 24 -14.07 -2.46 6.01
C LYS A 24 -14.15 -3.79 5.29
N THR A 25 -14.68 -4.80 5.98
CA THR A 25 -14.99 -6.08 5.35
C THR A 25 -15.91 -5.88 4.15
N GLY A 26 -15.55 -6.47 3.01
CA GLY A 26 -16.21 -6.28 1.73
C GLY A 26 -15.51 -5.30 0.78
N ASP A 27 -14.53 -4.53 1.26
CA ASP A 27 -13.76 -3.62 0.40
C ASP A 27 -12.83 -4.37 -0.57
N THR A 28 -12.53 -3.72 -1.70
CA THR A 28 -11.42 -4.10 -2.56
C THR A 28 -10.16 -3.36 -2.13
N VAL A 29 -9.07 -4.09 -1.89
CA VAL A 29 -7.76 -3.56 -1.49
C VAL A 29 -6.65 -4.13 -2.35
N ILE A 30 -5.55 -3.40 -2.48
CA ILE A 30 -4.38 -3.81 -3.26
C ILE A 30 -3.13 -3.67 -2.41
N ASP A 31 -2.36 -4.74 -2.31
CA ASP A 31 -0.96 -4.71 -1.92
C ASP A 31 -0.12 -4.66 -3.20
N ALA A 32 0.47 -3.50 -3.49
CA ALA A 32 1.22 -3.28 -4.72
C ALA A 32 2.66 -3.84 -4.66
N THR A 33 3.11 -4.30 -3.50
CA THR A 33 4.49 -4.78 -3.27
C THR A 33 4.47 -5.85 -2.19
N CYS A 34 3.85 -7.00 -2.49
CA CYS A 34 3.45 -7.94 -1.44
C CYS A 34 4.63 -8.59 -0.71
N GLY A 35 5.77 -8.75 -1.36
CA GLY A 35 6.98 -9.26 -0.73
C GLY A 35 6.76 -10.61 -0.04
N ASN A 36 7.01 -10.68 1.27
CA ASN A 36 6.77 -11.89 2.07
C ASN A 36 5.32 -12.02 2.60
N GLY A 37 4.42 -11.12 2.21
CA GLY A 37 2.99 -11.21 2.48
C GLY A 37 2.52 -10.63 3.82
N HIS A 38 3.36 -9.91 4.56
CA HIS A 38 2.97 -9.36 5.87
C HIS A 38 1.88 -8.30 5.77
N ASP A 39 2.05 -7.32 4.88
CA ASP A 39 1.03 -6.28 4.63
C ASP A 39 -0.21 -6.90 3.98
N THR A 40 -0.01 -7.87 3.09
CA THR A 40 -1.09 -8.64 2.46
C THR A 40 -1.95 -9.36 3.50
N LEU A 41 -1.36 -9.98 4.52
CA LEU A 41 -2.08 -10.65 5.61
C LEU A 41 -2.91 -9.66 6.44
N VAL A 42 -2.35 -8.48 6.76
CA VAL A 42 -3.09 -7.42 7.45
C VAL A 42 -4.29 -6.97 6.62
N LEU A 43 -4.08 -6.68 5.34
CA LEU A 43 -5.15 -6.27 4.42
C LEU A 43 -6.22 -7.36 4.27
N ALA A 44 -5.82 -8.62 4.15
CA ALA A 44 -6.73 -9.76 4.08
C ALA A 44 -7.64 -9.83 5.33
N THR A 45 -7.04 -9.68 6.51
CA THR A 45 -7.75 -9.70 7.80
C THR A 45 -8.77 -8.56 7.93
N LEU A 46 -8.50 -7.40 7.32
CA LEU A 46 -9.39 -6.24 7.38
C LEU A 46 -10.51 -6.30 6.33
N ALA A 47 -10.17 -6.64 5.08
CA ALA A 47 -11.06 -6.47 3.94
C ALA A 47 -11.88 -7.73 3.60
N LEU A 48 -11.38 -8.92 3.90
CA LEU A 48 -11.93 -10.15 3.35
C LEU A 48 -12.81 -10.90 4.34
N SER A 49 -13.84 -11.56 3.79
CA SER A 49 -14.58 -12.63 4.44
C SER A 49 -14.77 -13.79 3.46
N ALA A 50 -15.38 -14.88 3.92
CA ALA A 50 -15.74 -16.02 3.07
C ALA A 50 -16.52 -15.62 1.80
N THR A 51 -17.34 -14.56 1.89
CA THR A 51 -18.32 -14.20 0.84
C THR A 51 -18.15 -12.80 0.30
N SER A 52 -17.21 -12.00 0.81
CA SER A 52 -17.05 -10.59 0.41
C SER A 52 -15.60 -10.12 0.46
N GLY A 53 -15.34 -9.03 -0.27
CA GLY A 53 -14.01 -8.44 -0.37
C GLY A 53 -13.15 -9.10 -1.44
N THR A 54 -12.17 -8.34 -1.90
CA THR A 54 -11.20 -8.78 -2.91
C THR A 54 -9.85 -8.15 -2.59
N LEU A 55 -8.79 -8.96 -2.63
CA LEU A 55 -7.43 -8.47 -2.44
C LEU A 55 -6.59 -8.81 -3.68
N TYR A 56 -5.86 -7.83 -4.20
CA TYR A 56 -4.82 -8.08 -5.20
C TYR A 56 -3.44 -7.90 -4.56
N ALA A 57 -2.57 -8.90 -4.69
CA ALA A 57 -1.21 -8.90 -4.16
C ALA A 57 -0.23 -8.98 -5.33
N LEU A 58 0.53 -7.89 -5.55
CA LEU A 58 1.43 -7.76 -6.70
C LEU A 58 2.89 -7.81 -6.24
N ASP A 59 3.70 -8.52 -7.00
CA ASP A 59 5.17 -8.43 -6.94
C ASP A 59 5.75 -8.81 -8.31
N VAL A 60 6.94 -8.30 -8.65
CA VAL A 60 7.66 -8.70 -9.88
C VAL A 60 8.38 -10.03 -9.71
N GLN A 61 8.68 -10.42 -8.45
CA GLN A 61 9.45 -11.61 -8.14
C GLN A 61 8.51 -12.78 -7.85
N SER A 62 8.65 -13.87 -8.61
CA SER A 62 7.96 -15.13 -8.34
C SER A 62 8.21 -15.65 -6.92
N ALA A 63 9.43 -15.50 -6.42
CA ALA A 63 9.80 -15.89 -5.05
C ALA A 63 9.01 -15.13 -3.97
N ALA A 64 8.74 -13.84 -4.19
CA ALA A 64 7.90 -13.04 -3.29
C ALA A 64 6.44 -13.52 -3.34
N ILE A 65 5.92 -13.77 -4.54
CA ILE A 65 4.57 -14.32 -4.72
C ILE A 65 4.42 -15.66 -4.00
N ASP A 66 5.39 -16.57 -4.14
CA ASP A 66 5.34 -17.88 -3.51
C ASP A 66 5.49 -17.79 -1.98
N SER A 67 6.39 -16.94 -1.49
CA SER A 67 6.54 -16.68 -0.04
C SER A 67 5.26 -16.11 0.56
N SER A 68 4.65 -15.13 -0.12
CA SER A 68 3.36 -14.55 0.27
C SER A 68 2.27 -15.61 0.30
N LYS A 69 2.13 -16.43 -0.75
CA LYS A 69 1.12 -17.51 -0.77
C LYS A 69 1.29 -18.46 0.41
N GLN A 70 2.50 -18.94 0.67
CA GLN A 70 2.77 -19.84 1.78
C GLN A 70 2.40 -19.18 3.12
N HIS A 71 2.88 -17.96 3.35
CA HIS A 71 2.60 -17.22 4.59
C HIS A 71 1.09 -17.04 4.82
N LEU A 72 0.34 -16.71 3.76
CA LEU A 72 -1.10 -16.48 3.87
C LEU A 72 -1.90 -17.79 4.00
N GLN A 73 -1.48 -18.88 3.36
CA GLN A 73 -2.12 -20.19 3.54
C GLN A 73 -2.01 -20.72 4.98
N GLU A 74 -0.88 -20.44 5.64
CA GLU A 74 -0.65 -20.85 7.03
C GLU A 74 -1.47 -20.02 8.03
N ASN A 75 -1.89 -18.81 7.66
CA ASN A 75 -2.50 -17.83 8.59
C ASN A 75 -3.97 -17.48 8.27
N LEU A 76 -4.52 -17.92 7.14
CA LEU A 76 -5.89 -17.61 6.73
C LEU A 76 -6.74 -18.87 6.51
N PRO A 77 -8.04 -18.82 6.82
CA PRO A 77 -9.00 -19.80 6.33
C PRO A 77 -8.98 -19.91 4.80
N GLN A 78 -9.18 -21.12 4.28
CA GLN A 78 -9.07 -21.40 2.84
C GLN A 78 -10.03 -20.58 1.97
N ASP A 79 -11.25 -20.34 2.46
CA ASP A 79 -12.28 -19.54 1.79
C ASP A 79 -11.90 -18.05 1.71
N VAL A 80 -11.24 -17.52 2.75
CA VAL A 80 -10.65 -16.18 2.74
C VAL A 80 -9.45 -16.11 1.79
N PHE A 81 -8.54 -17.09 1.86
CA PHE A 81 -7.37 -17.17 0.98
C PHE A 81 -7.76 -17.18 -0.51
N ASN A 82 -8.84 -17.89 -0.86
CA ASN A 82 -9.34 -17.96 -2.24
C ASN A 82 -9.83 -16.61 -2.81
N ARG A 83 -9.98 -15.57 -1.98
CA ARG A 83 -10.35 -14.21 -2.40
C ARG A 83 -9.15 -13.33 -2.74
N ILE A 84 -7.94 -13.89 -2.65
CA ILE A 84 -6.67 -13.20 -2.92
C ILE A 84 -6.19 -13.53 -4.32
N HIS A 85 -5.98 -12.48 -5.11
CA HIS A 85 -5.43 -12.57 -6.46
C HIS A 85 -3.95 -12.21 -6.42
N PHE A 86 -3.10 -13.23 -6.50
CA PHE A 86 -1.65 -13.05 -6.63
C PHE A 86 -1.29 -12.76 -8.08
N VAL A 87 -0.53 -11.69 -8.30
CA VAL A 87 -0.20 -11.18 -9.64
C VAL A 87 1.30 -10.96 -9.73
N GLU A 88 2.00 -11.85 -10.44
CA GLU A 88 3.43 -11.74 -10.71
C GLU A 88 3.69 -10.70 -11.82
N ARG A 89 3.54 -9.42 -11.50
CA ARG A 89 3.76 -8.29 -12.39
C ARG A 89 4.20 -7.05 -11.62
N CYS A 90 4.79 -6.11 -12.34
CA CYS A 90 5.10 -4.80 -11.78
C CYS A 90 3.83 -4.07 -11.34
N HIS A 91 3.87 -3.37 -10.22
CA HIS A 91 2.79 -2.51 -9.73
C HIS A 91 2.37 -1.42 -10.72
N SER A 92 3.20 -1.09 -11.70
CA SER A 92 2.82 -0.22 -12.83
C SER A 92 1.81 -0.88 -13.79
N GLN A 93 1.48 -2.16 -13.62
CA GLN A 93 0.61 -2.96 -14.50
C GLN A 93 -0.53 -3.64 -13.71
N PHE A 94 -1.38 -2.82 -13.07
CA PHE A 94 -2.58 -3.33 -12.39
C PHE A 94 -3.46 -4.19 -13.32
N PRO A 95 -4.07 -5.27 -12.81
CA PRO A 95 -4.99 -6.11 -13.57
C PRO A 95 -6.13 -5.29 -14.22
N PRO A 96 -6.38 -5.45 -15.54
CA PRO A 96 -7.36 -4.66 -16.27
C PRO A 96 -8.82 -4.90 -15.84
N GLU A 97 -9.10 -6.01 -15.15
CA GLU A 97 -10.41 -6.33 -14.58
C GLU A 97 -10.77 -5.51 -13.34
N ILE A 98 -9.81 -4.80 -12.73
CA ILE A 98 -10.09 -3.92 -11.59
C ILE A 98 -10.87 -2.71 -12.09
N SER A 99 -12.10 -2.58 -11.62
CA SER A 99 -12.98 -1.50 -12.01
C SER A 99 -12.44 -0.14 -11.53
N HIS A 100 -12.62 0.90 -12.34
CA HIS A 100 -12.29 2.26 -11.93
C HIS A 100 -13.14 2.66 -10.71
N HIS A 101 -12.57 3.48 -9.84
CA HIS A 101 -13.22 3.99 -8.62
C HIS A 101 -13.83 2.91 -7.71
N SER A 102 -13.17 1.75 -7.60
CA SER A 102 -13.65 0.60 -6.81
C SER A 102 -12.78 0.29 -5.59
N VAL A 103 -11.52 0.75 -5.57
CA VAL A 103 -10.52 0.32 -4.59
C VAL A 103 -10.52 1.25 -3.38
N MET A 104 -10.61 0.68 -2.18
CA MET A 104 -10.56 1.43 -0.93
C MET A 104 -9.12 1.81 -0.54
N LEU A 105 -8.18 0.89 -0.68
CA LEU A 105 -6.81 1.08 -0.25
C LEU A 105 -5.84 0.43 -1.24
N ILE A 106 -4.82 1.19 -1.65
CA ILE A 106 -3.64 0.66 -2.35
C ILE A 106 -2.43 0.94 -1.46
N ALA A 107 -1.77 -0.13 -1.00
CA ALA A 107 -0.59 -0.06 -0.14
C ALA A 107 0.68 -0.32 -0.96
N TYR A 108 1.71 0.49 -0.73
CA TYR A 108 3.05 0.33 -1.27
C TYR A 108 4.06 0.31 -0.12
N ASN A 109 4.99 -0.64 -0.17
CA ASN A 109 6.11 -0.77 0.73
C ASN A 109 7.39 -0.80 -0.14
N LEU A 110 7.89 0.40 -0.46
CA LEU A 110 8.91 0.58 -1.49
C LEU A 110 10.28 0.01 -1.06
N GLY A 111 11.13 -0.30 -2.03
CA GLY A 111 12.45 -0.87 -1.81
C GLY A 111 12.57 -2.31 -2.31
N TYR A 112 13.42 -3.09 -1.64
CA TYR A 112 13.75 -4.47 -2.00
C TYR A 112 13.08 -5.48 -1.07
N LEU A 113 12.93 -6.72 -1.56
CA LEU A 113 12.45 -7.85 -0.77
C LEU A 113 13.39 -8.14 0.42
N PRO A 114 12.91 -8.19 1.68
CA PRO A 114 13.74 -8.57 2.81
C PRO A 114 14.31 -9.99 2.64
N GLY A 115 15.64 -10.10 2.62
CA GLY A 115 16.35 -11.37 2.42
C GLY A 115 16.51 -11.79 0.95
N GLY A 116 15.97 -11.02 -0.01
CA GLY A 116 16.11 -11.25 -1.44
C GLY A 116 17.31 -10.54 -2.08
N ASP A 117 17.34 -10.54 -3.42
CA ASP A 117 18.33 -9.79 -4.20
C ASP A 117 18.07 -8.28 -4.08
N LYS A 118 19.06 -7.54 -3.56
CA LYS A 118 18.95 -6.09 -3.38
C LYS A 118 19.06 -5.29 -4.68
N THR A 119 19.39 -5.92 -5.79
CA THR A 119 19.34 -5.31 -7.13
C THR A 119 17.90 -5.22 -7.65
N GLU A 120 17.02 -6.09 -7.16
CA GLU A 120 15.58 -6.09 -7.44
C GLU A 120 14.86 -5.20 -6.42
N THR A 121 14.66 -3.94 -6.78
CA THR A 121 14.01 -2.91 -5.96
C THR A 121 12.97 -2.16 -6.79
N THR A 122 11.97 -1.56 -6.13
CA THR A 122 11.11 -0.57 -6.77
C THR A 122 11.91 0.58 -7.37
N THR A 123 11.40 1.16 -8.46
CA THR A 123 12.04 2.30 -9.13
C THR A 123 11.10 3.48 -9.19
N ALA A 124 11.67 4.69 -9.14
CA ALA A 124 10.89 5.92 -9.25
C ALA A 124 10.02 5.97 -10.50
N GLU A 125 10.51 5.47 -11.63
CA GLU A 125 9.78 5.45 -12.90
C GLU A 125 8.53 4.57 -12.82
N THR A 126 8.68 3.34 -12.31
CA THR A 126 7.58 2.38 -12.20
C THR A 126 6.59 2.76 -11.11
N THR A 127 7.08 3.27 -9.99
CA THR A 127 6.27 3.79 -8.88
C THR A 127 5.41 4.96 -9.35
N ILE A 128 5.96 5.97 -10.04
CA ILE A 128 5.15 7.08 -10.56
C ILE A 128 4.12 6.62 -11.60
N ALA A 129 4.49 5.73 -12.52
CA ALA A 129 3.55 5.16 -13.49
C ALA A 129 2.39 4.41 -12.80
N SER A 130 2.68 3.70 -11.72
CA SER A 130 1.66 3.02 -10.90
C SER A 130 0.77 4.01 -10.17
N LEU A 131 1.32 5.05 -9.56
CA LEU A 131 0.53 6.05 -8.83
C LEU A 131 -0.45 6.78 -9.76
N GLN A 132 -0.06 7.07 -11.00
CA GLN A 132 -0.97 7.63 -12.01
C GLN A 132 -2.17 6.72 -12.31
N LYS A 133 -1.95 5.40 -12.36
CA LYS A 133 -3.03 4.42 -12.56
C LYS A 133 -3.85 4.22 -11.29
N ALA A 134 -3.21 4.20 -10.13
CA ALA A 134 -3.85 4.07 -8.83
C ALA A 134 -4.93 5.14 -8.61
N GLN A 135 -4.70 6.38 -9.06
CA GLN A 135 -5.70 7.46 -9.01
C GLN A 135 -7.02 7.14 -9.71
N GLN A 136 -6.98 6.33 -10.77
CA GLN A 136 -8.17 5.93 -11.53
C GLN A 136 -8.93 4.80 -10.82
N LEU A 137 -8.23 3.98 -10.03
CA LEU A 137 -8.79 2.84 -9.31
C LEU A 137 -9.39 3.23 -7.97
N ILE A 138 -8.80 4.20 -7.28
CA ILE A 138 -9.26 4.63 -5.95
C ILE A 138 -10.68 5.21 -6.01
N LYS A 139 -11.54 4.68 -5.13
CA LYS A 139 -12.89 5.19 -4.91
C LYS A 139 -12.90 6.44 -4.04
N ASP A 140 -14.02 7.14 -4.01
CA ASP A 140 -14.17 8.32 -3.15
C ASP A 140 -13.99 7.95 -1.67
N GLY A 141 -13.16 8.71 -0.96
CA GLY A 141 -12.75 8.42 0.41
C GLY A 141 -11.62 7.39 0.54
N GLY A 142 -11.26 6.69 -0.53
CA GLY A 142 -10.18 5.71 -0.55
C GLY A 142 -8.78 6.35 -0.50
N VAL A 143 -7.77 5.54 -0.21
CA VAL A 143 -6.40 5.99 0.10
C VAL A 143 -5.35 5.23 -0.69
N ILE A 144 -4.33 5.95 -1.15
CA ILE A 144 -3.04 5.37 -1.53
C ILE A 144 -2.08 5.60 -0.36
N CYS A 145 -1.49 4.53 0.14
CA CYS A 145 -0.59 4.53 1.30
C CYS A 145 0.79 4.05 0.86
N ILE A 146 1.81 4.89 1.00
CA ILE A 146 3.15 4.63 0.45
C ILE A 146 4.17 4.73 1.55
N THR A 147 4.84 3.64 1.86
CA THR A 147 6.00 3.63 2.74
C THR A 147 7.27 3.78 1.90
N CYS A 148 8.06 4.80 2.21
CA CYS A 148 9.32 5.12 1.53
C CYS A 148 10.53 4.76 2.41
N TYR A 149 11.61 4.26 1.80
CA TYR A 149 12.87 3.94 2.49
C TYR A 149 14.05 4.70 1.87
N PRO A 150 14.31 5.95 2.29
CA PRO A 150 15.35 6.80 1.70
C PRO A 150 16.80 6.43 2.12
N GLY A 151 17.00 5.25 2.71
CA GLY A 151 18.29 4.76 3.23
C GLY A 151 19.37 4.52 2.17
N HIS A 152 19.00 4.48 0.88
CA HIS A 152 19.90 4.30 -0.25
C HIS A 152 19.57 5.29 -1.38
N ALA A 153 20.49 5.47 -2.33
CA ALA A 153 20.35 6.47 -3.39
C ALA A 153 19.05 6.32 -4.22
N ALA A 154 18.71 5.09 -4.61
CA ALA A 154 17.48 4.80 -5.34
C ALA A 154 16.23 5.14 -4.52
N GLY A 155 16.15 4.70 -3.25
CA GLY A 155 15.01 4.99 -2.37
C GLY A 155 14.86 6.48 -2.05
N LYS A 156 15.98 7.22 -1.99
CA LYS A 156 15.96 8.69 -1.81
C LYS A 156 15.42 9.42 -3.04
N GLU A 157 15.83 9.02 -4.24
CA GLU A 157 15.26 9.59 -5.47
C GLU A 157 13.79 9.20 -5.64
N GLU A 158 13.43 7.95 -5.31
CA GLU A 158 12.06 7.47 -5.35
C GLU A 158 11.14 8.25 -4.41
N GLU A 159 11.51 8.44 -3.14
CA GLU A 159 10.76 9.28 -2.19
C GLU A 159 10.59 10.70 -2.72
N LYS A 160 11.67 11.32 -3.21
CA LYS A 160 11.64 12.67 -3.78
C LYS A 160 10.65 12.76 -4.95
N ARG A 161 10.62 11.76 -5.84
CA ARG A 161 9.70 11.71 -6.99
C ARG A 161 8.26 11.51 -6.55
N VAL A 162 8.00 10.64 -5.58
CA VAL A 162 6.67 10.46 -4.96
C VAL A 162 6.17 11.78 -4.38
N LEU A 163 6.98 12.46 -3.56
CA LEU A 163 6.62 13.73 -2.95
C LEU A 163 6.41 14.84 -3.98
N ALA A 164 7.20 14.87 -5.06
CA ALA A 164 7.01 15.80 -6.17
C ALA A 164 5.67 15.55 -6.88
N PHE A 165 5.32 14.28 -7.14
CA PHE A 165 4.04 13.90 -7.74
C PHE A 165 2.85 14.27 -6.84
N MET A 166 2.95 14.07 -5.52
CA MET A 166 1.88 14.47 -4.59
C MET A 166 1.58 15.96 -4.63
N LYS A 167 2.59 16.80 -4.86
CA LYS A 167 2.43 18.26 -4.95
C LYS A 167 1.72 18.71 -6.23
N THR A 168 1.57 17.85 -7.24
CA THR A 168 0.85 18.19 -8.47
C THR A 168 -0.64 17.84 -8.38
N LEU A 169 -1.09 17.21 -7.30
CA LEU A 169 -2.50 16.79 -7.16
C LEU A 169 -3.38 17.97 -6.76
N GLU A 170 -4.57 18.06 -7.38
CA GLU A 170 -5.55 19.12 -7.10
C GLU A 170 -6.09 18.98 -5.66
N PRO A 171 -5.88 19.96 -4.76
CA PRO A 171 -6.27 19.85 -3.36
C PRO A 171 -7.78 19.66 -3.13
N LYS A 172 -8.62 20.13 -4.06
CA LYS A 172 -10.07 19.87 -4.00
C LYS A 172 -10.43 18.41 -4.22
N GLN A 173 -9.60 17.65 -4.93
CA GLN A 173 -9.82 16.23 -5.23
C GLN A 173 -9.02 15.30 -4.33
N TRP A 174 -7.86 15.74 -3.85
CA TRP A 174 -6.93 14.89 -3.10
C TRP A 174 -6.39 15.59 -1.85
N SER A 175 -6.31 14.83 -0.76
CA SER A 175 -5.62 15.24 0.46
C SER A 175 -4.34 14.41 0.62
N CYS A 176 -3.20 15.09 0.70
CA CYS A 176 -1.88 14.45 0.80
C CYS A 176 -1.19 14.80 2.12
N SER A 177 -0.63 13.81 2.82
CA SER A 177 0.24 14.03 3.99
C SER A 177 1.54 13.24 3.88
N HIS A 178 2.59 13.77 4.52
CA HIS A 178 3.90 13.12 4.64
C HIS A 178 4.28 13.08 6.12
N HIS A 179 4.38 11.87 6.65
CA HIS A 179 4.79 11.60 8.03
C HIS A 179 6.24 11.15 8.03
N CYS A 180 7.11 11.96 8.62
CA CYS A 180 8.54 11.70 8.69
C CYS A 180 9.12 12.10 10.05
N TRP A 181 10.24 11.48 10.41
CA TRP A 181 11.01 11.87 11.58
C TRP A 181 11.82 13.12 11.27
N THR A 182 11.62 14.20 12.03
CA THR A 182 12.31 15.48 11.80
C THR A 182 13.78 15.47 12.22
N ASN A 183 14.18 14.53 13.10
CA ASN A 183 15.54 14.42 13.64
C ASN A 183 16.25 13.10 13.28
N ARG A 184 15.67 12.26 12.41
CA ARG A 184 16.28 11.00 11.98
C ARG A 184 16.52 11.03 10.48
N ASN A 185 17.78 11.26 10.11
CA ASN A 185 18.18 11.28 8.71
C ASN A 185 17.97 9.90 8.07
N ASN A 186 17.42 9.89 6.84
CA ASN A 186 17.17 8.69 6.04
C ASN A 186 16.26 7.64 6.71
N ALA A 187 15.51 7.99 7.75
CA ALA A 187 14.53 7.09 8.33
C ALA A 187 13.36 6.87 7.34
N PRO A 188 12.71 5.70 7.37
CA PRO A 188 11.51 5.48 6.58
C PRO A 188 10.43 6.52 6.88
N SER A 189 9.63 6.82 5.86
CA SER A 189 8.54 7.79 5.94
C SER A 189 7.26 7.21 5.35
N LEU A 190 6.12 7.81 5.71
CA LEU A 190 4.81 7.38 5.25
C LEU A 190 4.13 8.53 4.51
N VAL A 191 3.68 8.28 3.28
CA VAL A 191 2.88 9.21 2.48
C VAL A 191 1.45 8.65 2.39
N LEU A 192 0.47 9.48 2.74
CA LEU A 192 -0.95 9.16 2.60
C LEU A 192 -1.58 10.08 1.56
N VAL A 193 -2.38 9.51 0.67
CA VAL A 193 -3.02 10.22 -0.44
C VAL A 193 -4.48 9.80 -0.49
N GLN A 194 -5.36 10.60 0.09
CA GLN A 194 -6.78 10.30 0.16
C GLN A 194 -7.53 11.01 -0.96
N LYS A 195 -8.38 10.27 -1.68
CA LYS A 195 -9.35 10.88 -2.60
C LYS A 195 -10.47 11.51 -1.79
N ASN A 196 -10.69 12.80 -1.96
CA ASN A 196 -11.73 13.51 -1.25
C ASN A 196 -13.10 12.95 -1.64
N ILE A 197 -13.99 12.84 -0.66
CA ILE A 197 -15.40 12.52 -0.93
C ILE A 197 -16.02 13.79 -1.53
N PRO A 198 -16.60 13.74 -2.74
CA PRO A 198 -17.33 14.87 -3.28
C PRO A 198 -18.41 15.27 -2.30
N THR A 199 -18.25 16.41 -1.64
CA THR A 199 -19.34 17.00 -0.86
C THR A 199 -20.39 17.45 -1.85
N ALA A 200 -21.52 16.73 -1.92
CA ALA A 200 -22.71 17.22 -2.57
C ALA A 200 -23.16 18.49 -1.82
N PHE A 201 -22.86 19.66 -2.41
CA PHE A 201 -23.25 20.99 -1.95
C PHE A 201 -22.73 21.42 -0.57
N ARG A 202 -21.70 22.28 -0.56
CA ARG A 202 -21.57 23.35 0.43
C ARG A 202 -21.95 24.66 -0.24
#